data_AF-A0A5B0BX81-F1
#
_entry.id   AF-A0A5B0BX81-F1
#
_cell.length_a   1.000
_cell.length_b   1.000
_cell.length_c   1.000
_cell.angle_alpha   90.00
_cell.angle_beta   90.00
_cell.angle_gamma   90.00
#
_symmetry.space_group_name_H-M   'P 1'
#
loop_
_entity.id
_entity.type
_entity.pdbx_description
1 polymer ?
#
loop_
_entity_poly.entity_id
_entity_poly.type
_entity_poly.pdbx_seq_one_letter_code
_entity_poly.pdbx_strand_id
1 'polypeptide(L)'
;MTDMICRKSMSRCQTPGMCSPHGGCQPEDSHMRAIRSLRGDCADLIAERDRLKAENERLKTLRSKTERELAQELEVWRHGPSCWNCGDTGDVHDMLGEWRGQCDCNAAKLIDVASERDALKAEIAGLKTGYAAYERVNEELKVEVSKWKSESVGDSQEIYSLSCALAQRTGEVRELAAIVDDLCALTKQFAQSLRKAAPGNDLPEKALDYLRRKGLQGSPMRNRVAAADTPVDAAIGKGEQS
;
A
#
# COMPACT_ATOMS: atom_id res chain seq x y z
N MET A 1 91.07 20.08 -5.35
CA MET A 1 92.11 20.72 -4.50
C MET A 1 91.52 20.92 -3.12
N THR A 2 92.16 20.43 -2.07
CA THR A 2 91.65 20.57 -0.70
C THR A 2 91.79 22.02 -0.25
N ASP A 3 90.68 22.66 0.11
CA ASP A 3 90.73 23.99 0.73
C ASP A 3 91.56 23.90 2.01
N MET A 4 92.56 24.77 2.14
CA MET A 4 93.41 24.84 3.33
C MET A 4 93.00 26.06 4.15
N ILE A 5 92.82 25.92 5.46
CA ILE A 5 92.40 27.03 6.33
C ILE A 5 93.50 27.34 7.35
N CYS A 6 93.78 28.63 7.57
CA CYS A 6 94.75 29.08 8.56
C CYS A 6 94.19 28.95 9.98
N ARG A 7 94.95 28.34 10.90
CA ARG A 7 94.50 28.03 12.27
C ARG A 7 94.20 29.27 13.13
N LYS A 8 94.86 30.41 12.87
CA LYS A 8 94.72 31.64 13.68
C LYS A 8 93.68 32.63 13.13
N SER A 9 93.57 32.74 11.80
CA SER A 9 92.66 33.70 11.15
C SER A 9 91.40 33.07 10.57
N MET A 10 91.27 31.74 10.57
CA MET A 10 90.14 30.99 10.00
C MET A 10 89.84 31.33 8.53
N SER A 11 90.79 31.93 7.81
CA SER A 11 90.67 32.34 6.41
C SER A 11 91.30 31.31 5.47
N ARG A 12 90.84 31.23 4.21
CA ARG A 12 91.39 30.31 3.18
C ARG A 12 92.84 30.65 2.82
N CYS A 13 93.73 29.67 2.89
CA CYS A 13 95.10 29.75 2.38
C CYS A 13 95.12 29.43 0.88
N GLN A 14 95.68 30.33 0.07
CA GLN A 14 95.76 30.14 -1.38
C GLN A 14 96.93 29.23 -1.80
N THR A 15 97.98 29.14 -0.98
CA THR A 15 99.18 28.31 -1.24
C THR A 15 99.67 27.57 0.01
N PRO A 16 100.31 26.39 -0.13
CA PRO A 16 100.92 25.68 0.99
C PRO A 16 102.03 26.54 1.64
N GLY A 17 102.03 26.67 2.96
CA GLY A 17 103.07 27.42 3.70
C GLY A 17 102.80 28.91 3.92
N MET A 18 101.72 29.48 3.35
CA MET A 18 101.35 30.90 3.53
C MET A 18 101.14 31.31 5.01
N CYS A 19 100.90 30.34 5.90
CA CYS A 19 100.69 30.58 7.34
C CYS A 19 101.71 29.85 8.22
N SER A 20 102.92 29.60 7.72
CA SER A 20 104.01 28.96 8.47
C SER A 20 104.33 29.60 9.83
N PRO A 21 104.34 30.95 10.01
CA PRO A 21 104.55 31.56 11.33
C PRO A 21 103.41 31.31 12.34
N HIS A 22 102.30 30.70 11.91
CA HIS A 22 101.07 30.53 12.69
C HIS A 22 100.63 29.06 12.83
N GLY A 23 101.56 28.11 12.65
CA GLY A 23 101.30 26.68 12.83
C GLY A 23 100.82 25.94 11.59
N GLY A 24 100.93 26.56 10.40
CA GLY A 24 100.57 25.96 9.11
C GLY A 24 99.08 26.01 8.79
N CYS A 25 98.74 25.65 7.54
CA CYS A 25 97.35 25.49 7.11
C CYS A 25 96.98 24.02 7.17
N GLN A 26 95.88 23.67 7.83
CA GLN A 26 95.37 22.30 7.79
C GLN A 26 94.40 22.14 6.62
N PRO A 27 94.36 20.95 5.99
CA PRO A 27 93.29 20.64 5.07
C PRO A 27 91.97 20.79 5.82
N GLU A 28 91.00 21.47 5.20
CA GLU A 28 89.70 21.68 5.82
C GLU A 28 89.11 20.34 6.29
N ASP A 29 88.68 20.33 7.57
CA ASP A 29 88.07 19.16 8.19
C ASP A 29 86.96 18.62 7.28
N SER A 30 87.00 17.32 7.02
CA SER A 30 86.01 16.63 6.17
C SER A 30 84.58 16.97 6.60
N HIS A 31 84.36 17.13 7.92
CA HIS A 31 83.10 17.56 8.51
C HIS A 31 82.64 18.95 8.03
N MET A 32 83.53 19.93 7.90
CA MET A 32 83.17 21.28 7.44
C MET A 32 82.76 21.30 5.97
N ARG A 33 83.40 20.49 5.12
CA ARG A 33 82.98 20.31 3.72
C ARG A 33 81.61 19.64 3.62
N ALA A 34 81.37 18.60 4.40
CA ALA A 34 80.07 17.95 4.46
C ALA A 34 78.97 18.92 4.91
N ILE A 35 79.23 19.75 5.93
CA ILE A 35 78.29 20.78 6.41
C ILE A 35 77.99 21.81 5.30
N ARG A 36 78.98 22.24 4.52
CA ARG A 36 78.76 23.16 3.39
C ARG A 36 77.95 22.53 2.26
N SER A 37 78.20 21.26 1.93
CA SER A 37 77.40 20.50 0.96
C SER A 37 75.94 20.39 1.41
N LEU A 38 75.72 19.93 2.64
CA LEU A 38 74.37 19.79 3.22
C LEU A 38 73.63 21.13 3.30
N ARG A 39 74.35 22.25 3.53
CA ARG A 39 73.76 23.59 3.46
C ARG A 39 73.33 23.96 2.04
N GLY A 40 74.11 23.59 1.03
CA GLY A 40 73.74 23.72 -0.38
C GLY A 40 72.49 22.91 -0.71
N ASP A 41 72.49 21.63 -0.35
CA ASP A 41 71.35 20.73 -0.57
C ASP A 41 70.08 21.23 0.14
N CYS A 42 70.21 21.75 1.37
CA CYS A 42 69.11 22.38 2.11
C CYS A 42 68.59 23.65 1.41
N ALA A 43 69.47 24.47 0.82
CA ALA A 43 69.06 25.67 0.10
C ALA A 43 68.28 25.31 -1.18
N ASP A 44 68.71 24.28 -1.91
CA ASP A 44 68.03 23.79 -3.11
C ASP A 44 66.66 23.20 -2.76
N LEU A 45 66.57 22.40 -1.69
CA LEU A 45 65.29 21.86 -1.21
C LEU A 45 64.33 22.96 -0.73
N ILE A 46 64.84 24.03 -0.13
CA ILE A 46 64.03 25.19 0.26
C ILE A 46 63.49 25.91 -0.98
N ALA A 47 64.33 26.13 -1.99
CA ALA A 47 63.93 26.75 -3.24
C ALA A 47 62.86 25.91 -3.97
N GLU A 48 63.03 24.59 -4.02
CA GLU A 48 62.06 23.69 -4.63
C GLU A 48 60.74 23.66 -3.86
N ARG A 49 60.79 23.65 -2.52
CA ARG A 49 59.58 23.78 -1.68
C ARG A 49 58.83 25.08 -1.99
N ASP A 50 59.53 26.20 -2.11
CA ASP A 50 58.89 27.49 -2.34
C ASP A 50 58.31 27.58 -3.77
N ARG A 51 58.99 26.97 -4.75
CA ARG A 51 58.45 26.76 -6.09
C ARG A 51 57.17 25.91 -6.08
N LEU A 52 57.18 24.78 -5.38
CA LEU A 52 56.02 23.88 -5.27
C LEU A 52 54.86 24.55 -4.54
N LYS A 53 55.13 25.38 -3.51
CA LYS A 53 54.09 26.19 -2.86
C LYS A 53 53.46 27.19 -3.83
N ALA A 54 54.27 27.90 -4.61
CA ALA A 54 53.77 28.84 -5.60
C ALA A 54 52.91 28.15 -6.66
N GLU A 55 53.36 27.00 -7.17
CA GLU A 55 52.57 26.21 -8.12
C GLU A 55 51.29 25.65 -7.49
N ASN A 56 51.32 25.26 -6.21
CA ASN A 56 50.12 24.78 -5.51
C ASN A 56 49.06 25.89 -5.40
N GLU A 57 49.45 27.13 -5.09
CA GLU A 57 48.53 28.27 -5.07
C GLU A 57 48.00 28.60 -6.48
N ARG A 58 48.85 28.49 -7.51
CA ARG A 58 48.42 28.62 -8.91
C ARG A 58 47.39 27.55 -9.30
N LEU A 59 47.60 26.30 -8.89
CA LEU A 59 46.67 25.21 -9.16
C LEU A 59 45.36 25.36 -8.39
N LYS A 60 45.39 25.83 -7.13
CA LYS A 60 44.18 26.14 -6.36
C LYS A 60 43.32 27.21 -7.04
N THR A 61 43.96 28.29 -7.49
CA THR A 61 43.25 29.38 -8.18
C THR A 61 42.69 28.92 -9.52
N LEU A 62 43.44 28.13 -10.29
CA LEU A 62 42.96 27.54 -11.53
C LEU A 62 41.79 26.59 -11.29
N ARG A 63 41.88 25.69 -10.30
CA ARG A 63 40.79 24.78 -9.93
C ARG A 63 39.52 25.54 -9.55
N SER A 64 39.64 26.54 -8.68
CA SER A 64 38.49 27.39 -8.30
C SER A 64 37.88 28.13 -9.49
N LYS A 65 38.70 28.56 -10.45
CA LYS A 65 38.22 29.20 -11.68
C LYS A 65 37.44 28.20 -12.54
N THR A 66 38.01 27.03 -12.81
CA THR A 66 37.37 25.99 -13.61
C THR A 66 36.10 25.46 -12.94
N GLU A 67 36.08 25.30 -11.62
CA GLU A 67 34.86 24.94 -10.87
C GLU A 67 33.73 25.97 -11.08
N ARG A 68 34.07 27.27 -11.06
CA ARG A 68 33.10 28.34 -11.32
C ARG A 68 32.62 28.35 -12.78
N GLU A 69 33.52 28.14 -13.74
CA GLU A 69 33.17 28.07 -15.16
C GLU A 69 32.25 26.88 -15.46
N LEU A 70 32.57 25.69 -14.93
CA LEU A 70 31.72 24.51 -15.07
C LEU A 70 30.35 24.68 -14.40
N ALA A 71 30.30 25.33 -13.23
CA ALA A 71 29.04 25.62 -12.55
C ALA A 71 28.15 26.56 -13.39
N GLN A 72 28.75 27.59 -14.01
CA GLN A 72 28.04 28.49 -14.90
C GLN A 72 27.54 27.78 -16.17
N GLU A 73 28.35 26.90 -16.76
CA GLU A 73 27.93 26.10 -17.92
C GLU A 73 26.76 25.17 -17.56
N LEU A 74 26.84 24.46 -16.42
CA LEU A 74 25.75 23.59 -15.95
C LEU A 74 24.43 24.36 -15.74
N GLU A 75 24.51 25.61 -15.29
CA GLU A 75 23.35 26.47 -15.10
C GLU A 75 22.68 26.83 -16.44
N VAL A 76 23.50 27.19 -17.45
CA VAL A 76 23.04 27.46 -18.82
C VAL A 76 22.48 26.19 -19.48
N TRP A 77 23.05 25.02 -19.22
CA TRP A 77 22.50 23.75 -19.71
C TRP A 77 21.17 23.39 -19.07
N ARG A 78 20.97 23.70 -17.78
CA ARG A 78 19.74 23.40 -17.05
C ARG A 78 18.57 24.27 -17.48
N HIS A 79 18.81 25.56 -17.70
CA HIS A 79 17.76 26.54 -18.01
C HIS A 79 17.71 26.92 -19.49
N GLY A 80 18.74 26.58 -20.27
CA GLY A 80 18.96 27.13 -21.60
C GLY A 80 19.46 28.58 -21.54
N PRO A 81 19.86 29.18 -22.67
CA PRO A 81 19.97 30.62 -22.77
C PRO A 81 18.61 31.24 -22.47
N SER A 82 18.56 32.31 -21.67
CA SER A 82 17.30 32.95 -21.37
C SER A 82 16.62 33.41 -22.65
N CYS A 83 15.34 33.06 -22.79
CA CYS A 83 14.60 33.42 -23.99
C CYS A 83 14.43 34.94 -24.05
N TRP A 84 14.98 35.58 -25.08
CA TRP A 84 14.89 37.04 -25.26
C TRP A 84 13.44 37.54 -25.24
N ASN A 85 12.49 36.73 -25.70
CA ASN A 85 11.11 37.15 -25.88
C ASN A 85 10.25 37.04 -24.60
N CYS A 86 10.60 36.16 -23.67
CA CYS A 86 9.79 35.92 -22.46
C CYS A 86 10.58 35.86 -21.14
N GLY A 87 11.91 36.00 -21.17
CA GLY A 87 12.76 35.92 -19.97
C GLY A 87 12.52 34.66 -19.15
N ASP A 88 12.26 33.53 -19.83
CA ASP A 88 11.94 32.22 -19.24
C ASP A 88 10.66 32.15 -18.40
N THR A 89 9.81 33.18 -18.42
CA THR A 89 8.48 33.15 -17.77
C THR A 89 7.47 32.30 -18.53
N GLY A 90 7.73 32.06 -19.82
CA GLY A 90 6.80 31.40 -20.74
C GLY A 90 5.79 32.34 -21.38
N ASP A 91 5.59 33.55 -20.85
CA ASP A 91 4.61 34.52 -21.36
C ASP A 91 5.27 35.72 -22.05
N VAL A 92 4.70 36.13 -23.18
CA VAL A 92 5.13 37.32 -23.91
C VAL A 92 4.18 38.46 -23.55
N HIS A 93 4.74 39.55 -23.03
CA HIS A 93 4.01 40.76 -22.69
C HIS A 93 4.46 41.92 -23.58
N ASP A 94 3.59 42.91 -23.75
CA ASP A 94 3.91 44.13 -24.47
C ASP A 94 4.65 45.16 -23.60
N MET A 95 4.96 46.34 -24.17
CA MET A 95 5.65 47.41 -23.43
C MET A 95 4.81 48.01 -22.30
N LEU A 96 3.49 47.85 -22.33
CA LEU A 96 2.55 48.30 -21.28
C LEU A 96 2.30 47.18 -20.25
N GLY A 97 2.88 45.99 -20.44
CA GLY A 97 2.71 44.82 -19.58
C GLY A 97 1.44 44.00 -19.89
N GLU A 98 0.80 44.20 -21.03
CA GLU A 98 -0.37 43.41 -21.45
C GLU A 98 0.07 42.08 -22.08
N TRP A 99 -0.57 40.98 -21.68
CA TRP A 99 -0.29 39.64 -22.19
C TRP A 99 -0.60 39.55 -23.70
N ARG A 100 0.37 39.09 -24.49
CA ARG A 100 0.26 38.94 -25.95
C ARG A 100 0.26 37.49 -26.44
N GLY A 101 0.47 36.54 -25.54
CA GLY A 101 0.49 35.12 -25.87
C GLY A 101 1.62 34.38 -25.17
N GLN A 102 1.61 33.07 -25.37
CA GLN A 102 2.63 32.18 -24.83
C GLN A 102 3.83 32.08 -25.79
N CYS A 103 5.02 32.00 -25.23
CA CYS A 103 6.26 31.87 -25.98
C CYS A 103 6.48 30.42 -26.41
N ASP A 104 6.97 30.18 -27.63
CA ASP A 104 7.24 28.83 -28.16
C ASP A 104 8.64 28.28 -27.81
N CYS A 105 9.29 28.85 -26.80
CA CYS A 105 10.64 28.45 -26.39
C CYS A 105 10.62 27.18 -25.53
N ASN A 106 11.78 26.50 -25.43
CA ASN A 106 11.89 25.29 -24.60
C ASN A 106 11.59 25.55 -23.12
N ALA A 107 11.95 26.73 -22.59
CA ALA A 107 11.64 27.10 -21.21
C ALA A 107 10.13 27.15 -20.96
N ALA A 108 9.36 27.78 -21.86
CA ALA A 108 7.90 27.83 -21.80
C ALA A 108 7.27 26.42 -21.81
N LYS A 109 7.73 25.57 -22.76
CA LYS A 109 7.26 24.17 -22.84
C LYS A 109 7.56 23.36 -21.59
N LEU A 110 8.71 23.60 -20.96
CA LEU A 110 9.07 22.93 -19.69
C LEU A 110 8.18 23.40 -18.53
N ILE A 111 7.76 24.66 -18.51
CA ILE A 111 6.81 25.19 -17.53
C ILE A 111 5.45 24.52 -17.69
N ASP A 112 4.95 24.41 -18.93
CA ASP A 112 3.68 23.74 -19.22
C ASP A 112 3.71 22.29 -18.75
N VAL A 113 4.72 21.53 -19.19
CA VAL A 113 4.87 20.12 -18.79
C VAL A 113 5.03 19.97 -17.28
N ALA A 114 5.72 20.89 -16.61
CA ALA A 114 5.84 20.88 -15.15
C ALA A 114 4.47 21.13 -14.48
N SER A 115 3.67 22.05 -15.02
CA SER A 115 2.32 22.32 -14.52
C SER A 115 1.39 21.12 -14.73
N GLU A 116 1.43 20.48 -15.90
CA GLU A 116 0.67 19.26 -16.20
C GLU A 116 1.08 18.11 -15.27
N ARG A 117 2.39 17.92 -15.08
CA ARG A 117 2.92 16.91 -14.14
C ARG A 117 2.37 17.14 -12.73
N ASP A 118 2.33 18.39 -12.27
CA ASP A 118 1.90 18.68 -10.91
C ASP A 118 0.38 18.57 -10.76
N ALA A 119 -0.39 18.92 -11.81
CA ALA A 119 -1.83 18.62 -11.89
C ALA A 119 -2.11 17.11 -11.84
N LEU A 120 -1.40 16.31 -12.64
CA LEU A 120 -1.54 14.85 -12.65
C LEU A 120 -1.15 14.22 -11.30
N LYS A 121 -0.12 14.73 -10.63
CA LYS A 121 0.22 14.28 -9.28
C LYS A 121 -0.89 14.55 -8.28
N ALA A 122 -1.55 15.71 -8.38
CA ALA A 122 -2.69 16.03 -7.53
C ALA A 122 -3.87 15.11 -7.82
N GLU A 123 -4.16 14.82 -9.09
CA GLU A 123 -5.21 13.86 -9.48
C GLU A 123 -4.91 12.45 -8.97
N ILE A 124 -3.67 11.95 -9.14
CA ILE A 124 -3.25 10.65 -8.61
C ILE A 124 -3.40 10.59 -7.08
N ALA A 125 -3.07 11.66 -6.38
CA ALA A 125 -3.27 11.74 -4.94
C ALA A 125 -4.76 11.64 -4.57
N GLY A 126 -5.63 12.35 -5.30
CA GLY A 126 -7.08 12.26 -5.14
C GLY A 126 -7.64 10.87 -5.46
N LEU A 127 -7.18 10.22 -6.53
CA LEU A 127 -7.61 8.87 -6.89
C LEU A 127 -7.16 7.84 -5.85
N LYS A 128 -5.95 7.97 -5.29
CA LYS A 128 -5.47 7.09 -4.23
C LYS A 128 -6.31 7.21 -2.96
N THR A 129 -6.70 8.42 -2.56
CA THR A 129 -7.56 8.60 -1.39
C THR A 129 -8.97 8.08 -1.65
N GLY A 130 -9.51 8.30 -2.86
CA GLY A 130 -10.78 7.73 -3.30
C GLY A 130 -10.77 6.20 -3.28
N TYR A 131 -9.73 5.58 -3.83
CA TYR A 131 -9.56 4.12 -3.83
C TYR A 131 -9.46 3.54 -2.41
N ALA A 132 -8.70 4.19 -1.52
CA ALA A 132 -8.63 3.79 -0.11
C ALA A 132 -9.95 3.96 0.66
N ALA A 133 -10.83 4.88 0.22
CA ALA A 133 -12.19 4.99 0.76
C ALA A 133 -13.08 3.86 0.24
N TYR A 134 -12.98 3.55 -1.06
CA TYR A 134 -13.69 2.42 -1.67
C TYR A 134 -13.32 1.08 -1.03
N GLU A 135 -12.03 0.84 -0.79
CA GLU A 135 -11.57 -0.39 -0.12
C GLU A 135 -12.16 -0.54 1.28
N ARG A 136 -12.27 0.55 2.06
CA ARG A 136 -12.92 0.52 3.38
C ARG A 136 -14.39 0.11 3.27
N VAL A 137 -15.15 0.72 2.36
CA VAL A 137 -16.55 0.35 2.11
C VAL A 137 -16.68 -1.09 1.66
N ASN A 138 -15.76 -1.58 0.83
CA ASN A 138 -15.76 -2.97 0.37
C ASN A 138 -15.54 -3.95 1.54
N GLU A 139 -14.64 -3.64 2.48
CA GLU A 139 -14.45 -4.45 3.68
C GLU A 139 -15.68 -4.41 4.60
N GLU A 140 -16.30 -3.25 4.79
CA GLU A 140 -17.56 -3.13 5.54
C GLU A 140 -18.68 -3.98 4.91
N LEU A 141 -18.85 -3.89 3.59
CA LEU A 141 -19.84 -4.69 2.87
C LEU A 141 -19.57 -6.20 2.98
N LYS A 142 -18.31 -6.64 2.96
CA LYS A 142 -17.96 -8.06 3.17
C LYS A 142 -18.37 -8.53 4.57
N VAL A 143 -18.18 -7.69 5.59
CA VAL A 143 -18.62 -7.99 6.96
C VAL A 143 -20.14 -8.09 7.02
N GLU A 144 -20.86 -7.14 6.44
CA GLU A 144 -22.33 -7.18 6.39
C GLU A 144 -22.81 -8.45 5.68
N VAL A 145 -22.30 -8.75 4.49
CA VAL A 145 -22.67 -9.97 3.74
C VAL A 145 -22.45 -11.23 4.57
N SER A 146 -21.35 -11.29 5.31
CA SER A 146 -21.06 -12.44 6.19
C SER A 146 -22.08 -12.55 7.33
N LYS A 147 -22.49 -11.42 7.92
CA LYS A 147 -23.53 -11.35 8.94
C LYS A 147 -24.88 -11.83 8.38
N TRP A 148 -25.35 -11.23 7.28
CA TRP A 148 -26.62 -11.61 6.64
C TRP A 148 -26.65 -13.09 6.26
N LYS A 149 -25.52 -13.63 5.78
CA LYS A 149 -25.41 -15.06 5.46
C LYS A 149 -25.57 -15.95 6.68
N SER A 150 -24.99 -15.56 7.83
CA SER A 150 -25.13 -16.32 9.07
C SER A 150 -26.56 -16.27 9.65
N GLU A 151 -27.19 -15.09 9.61
CA GLU A 151 -28.58 -14.88 10.05
C GLU A 151 -29.55 -15.68 9.18
N SER A 152 -29.42 -15.58 7.86
CA SER A 152 -30.26 -16.32 6.91
C SER A 152 -30.14 -17.84 7.04
N VAL A 153 -28.95 -18.37 7.31
CA VAL A 153 -28.77 -19.81 7.59
C VAL A 153 -29.43 -20.20 8.91
N GLY A 154 -29.36 -19.34 9.93
CA GLY A 154 -30.06 -19.52 11.20
C GLY A 154 -31.58 -19.60 11.01
N ASP A 155 -32.15 -18.63 10.32
CA ASP A 155 -33.58 -18.58 10.01
C ASP A 155 -34.02 -19.82 9.22
N SER A 156 -33.22 -20.26 8.25
CA SER A 156 -33.51 -21.45 7.44
C SER A 156 -33.55 -22.73 8.29
N GLN A 157 -32.62 -22.87 9.24
CA GLN A 157 -32.57 -24.03 10.13
C GLN A 157 -33.76 -24.03 11.11
N GLU A 158 -34.13 -22.86 11.64
CA GLU A 158 -35.29 -22.70 12.51
C GLU A 158 -36.59 -23.02 11.76
N ILE A 159 -36.77 -22.48 10.55
CA ILE A 159 -37.91 -22.78 9.67
C ILE A 159 -38.01 -24.29 9.40
N TYR A 160 -36.88 -24.95 9.07
CA TYR A 160 -36.87 -26.40 8.85
C TYR A 160 -37.32 -27.16 10.10
N SER A 161 -36.79 -26.80 11.28
CA SER A 161 -37.16 -27.44 12.55
C SER A 161 -38.65 -27.27 12.89
N LEU A 162 -39.19 -26.07 12.69
CA LEU A 162 -40.60 -25.76 12.92
C LEU A 162 -41.50 -26.49 11.92
N SER A 163 -41.07 -26.61 10.67
CA SER A 163 -41.77 -27.40 9.64
C SER A 163 -41.87 -28.87 10.04
N CYS A 164 -40.77 -29.48 10.50
CA CYS A 164 -40.79 -30.85 11.01
C CYS A 164 -41.70 -31.01 12.23
N ALA A 165 -41.64 -30.08 13.19
CA ALA A 165 -42.50 -30.11 14.38
C ALA A 165 -44.00 -29.97 14.03
N LEU A 166 -44.31 -29.13 13.04
CA LEU A 166 -45.68 -28.98 12.53
C LEU A 166 -46.15 -30.25 11.81
N ALA A 167 -45.29 -30.88 10.99
CA ALA A 167 -45.59 -32.15 10.34
C ALA A 167 -45.85 -33.27 11.36
N GLN A 168 -45.09 -33.31 12.45
CA GLN A 168 -45.33 -34.26 13.53
C GLN A 168 -46.68 -34.02 14.21
N ARG A 169 -46.96 -32.78 14.63
CA ARG A 169 -48.24 -32.44 15.29
C ARG A 169 -49.45 -32.67 14.39
N THR A 170 -49.33 -32.41 13.09
CA THR A 170 -50.42 -32.71 12.14
C THR A 170 -50.65 -34.22 12.00
N GLY A 171 -49.57 -35.03 12.05
CA GLY A 171 -49.65 -36.48 12.16
C GLY A 171 -50.40 -36.95 13.42
N GLU A 172 -50.02 -36.42 14.59
CA GLU A 172 -50.64 -36.74 15.88
C GLU A 172 -52.14 -36.36 15.91
N VAL A 173 -52.50 -35.18 15.39
CA VAL A 173 -53.91 -34.75 15.29
C VAL A 173 -54.70 -35.69 14.39
N ARG A 174 -54.12 -36.16 13.28
CA ARG A 174 -54.77 -37.11 12.38
C ARG A 174 -54.98 -38.48 13.04
N GLU A 175 -54.01 -38.95 13.82
CA GLU A 175 -54.14 -40.21 14.57
C GLU A 175 -55.22 -40.10 15.67
N LEU A 176 -55.22 -39.00 16.43
CA LEU A 176 -56.27 -38.73 17.41
C LEU A 176 -57.66 -38.64 16.76
N ALA A 177 -57.77 -38.01 15.59
CA ALA A 177 -59.02 -37.97 14.85
C ALA A 177 -59.51 -39.38 14.47
N ALA A 178 -58.60 -40.26 14.02
CA ALA A 178 -58.95 -41.65 13.71
C ALA A 178 -59.43 -42.43 14.94
N ILE A 179 -58.78 -42.25 16.10
CA ILE A 179 -59.21 -42.86 17.37
C ILE A 179 -60.61 -42.38 17.76
N VAL A 180 -60.88 -41.08 17.61
CA VAL A 180 -62.21 -40.51 17.89
C VAL A 180 -63.27 -41.13 16.97
N ASP A 181 -62.96 -41.30 15.68
CA ASP A 181 -63.86 -41.95 14.72
C ASP A 181 -64.16 -43.42 15.11
N ASP A 182 -63.15 -44.19 15.51
CA ASP A 182 -63.31 -45.57 15.98
C ASP A 182 -64.16 -45.67 17.25
N LEU A 183 -63.93 -44.79 18.23
CA LEU A 183 -64.75 -44.70 19.45
C LEU A 183 -66.21 -44.35 19.12
N CYS A 184 -66.43 -43.47 18.15
CA CYS A 184 -67.78 -43.14 17.68
C CYS A 184 -68.46 -44.35 17.02
N ALA A 185 -67.72 -45.13 16.24
CA ALA A 185 -68.21 -46.36 15.62
C ALA A 185 -68.59 -47.43 16.68
N LEU A 186 -67.73 -47.66 17.67
CA LEU A 186 -68.01 -48.57 18.79
C LEU A 186 -69.25 -48.12 19.58
N THR A 187 -69.36 -46.82 19.88
CA THR A 187 -70.53 -46.26 20.58
C THR A 187 -71.82 -46.50 19.79
N LYS A 188 -71.80 -46.35 18.46
CA LYS A 188 -72.94 -46.66 17.59
C LYS A 188 -73.31 -48.16 17.66
N GLN A 189 -72.33 -49.06 17.64
CA GLN A 189 -72.56 -50.50 17.77
C GLN A 189 -73.14 -50.88 19.14
N PHE A 190 -72.59 -50.34 20.23
CA PHE A 190 -73.13 -50.56 21.57
C PHE A 190 -74.58 -50.08 21.69
N ALA A 191 -74.90 -48.89 21.17
CA ALA A 191 -76.26 -48.38 21.15
C ALA A 191 -77.23 -49.32 20.40
N GLN A 192 -76.80 -49.88 19.25
CA GLN A 192 -77.60 -50.86 18.49
C GLN A 192 -77.80 -52.18 19.25
N SER A 193 -76.74 -52.72 19.84
CA SER A 193 -76.81 -53.96 20.64
C SER A 193 -77.70 -53.78 21.88
N LEU A 194 -77.62 -52.63 22.56
CA LEU A 194 -78.47 -52.33 23.71
C LEU A 194 -79.95 -52.19 23.33
N ARG A 195 -80.27 -51.55 22.19
CA ARG A 195 -81.66 -51.52 21.69
C ARG A 195 -82.23 -52.91 21.45
N LYS A 196 -81.41 -53.86 20.97
CA LYS A 196 -81.82 -55.26 20.75
C LYS A 196 -81.99 -56.03 22.06
N ALA A 197 -81.10 -55.83 23.04
CA ALA A 197 -81.13 -56.55 24.31
C ALA A 197 -82.16 -55.98 25.31
N ALA A 198 -82.45 -54.68 25.25
CA ALA A 198 -83.32 -53.97 26.17
C ALA A 198 -84.09 -52.83 25.46
N PRO A 199 -85.23 -53.12 24.80
CA PRO A 199 -85.93 -52.18 23.93
C PRO A 199 -86.59 -50.98 24.65
N GLY A 200 -86.66 -50.96 25.98
CA GLY A 200 -87.18 -49.84 26.78
C GLY A 200 -86.12 -48.93 27.41
N ASN A 201 -84.84 -49.08 27.03
CA ASN A 201 -83.75 -48.29 27.58
C ASN A 201 -83.47 -47.04 26.72
N ASP A 202 -83.48 -45.85 27.33
CA ASP A 202 -83.28 -44.55 26.64
C ASP A 202 -81.80 -44.19 26.42
N LEU A 203 -80.85 -44.92 27.02
CA LEU A 203 -79.41 -44.64 26.89
C LEU A 203 -78.89 -44.67 25.44
N PRO A 204 -79.32 -45.59 24.56
CA PRO A 204 -78.95 -45.58 23.14
C PRO A 204 -79.36 -44.30 22.42
N GLU A 205 -80.54 -43.76 22.73
CA GLU A 205 -81.05 -42.50 22.16
C GLU A 205 -80.16 -41.33 22.60
N LYS A 206 -79.87 -41.24 23.91
CA LYS A 206 -79.03 -40.17 24.50
C LYS A 206 -77.61 -40.21 23.96
N ALA A 207 -77.02 -41.39 23.79
CA ALA A 207 -75.67 -41.56 23.24
C ALA A 207 -75.58 -41.11 21.78
N LEU A 208 -76.56 -41.48 20.95
CA LEU A 208 -76.61 -41.07 19.54
C LEU A 208 -76.91 -39.57 19.38
N ASP A 209 -77.75 -39.01 20.24
CA ASP A 209 -78.02 -37.57 20.28
C ASP A 209 -76.78 -36.77 20.72
N TYR A 210 -76.02 -37.28 21.70
CA TYR A 210 -74.74 -36.67 22.11
C TYR A 210 -73.73 -36.60 20.95
N LEU A 211 -73.55 -37.70 20.22
CA LEU A 211 -72.70 -37.72 19.02
C LEU A 211 -73.18 -36.73 17.95
N ARG A 212 -74.50 -36.59 17.79
CA ARG A 212 -75.11 -35.62 16.85
C ARG A 212 -74.79 -34.17 17.25
N ARG A 213 -75.00 -33.82 18.53
CA ARG A 213 -74.75 -32.46 19.03
C ARG A 213 -73.27 -32.06 18.95
N LYS A 214 -72.35 -33.01 19.06
CA LYS A 214 -70.90 -32.78 18.96
C LYS A 214 -70.37 -32.81 17.52
N GLY A 215 -71.23 -33.03 16.52
CA GLY A 215 -70.80 -33.13 15.12
C GLY A 215 -69.98 -34.39 14.81
N LEU A 216 -69.92 -35.36 15.74
CA LEU A 216 -69.15 -36.60 15.65
C LEU A 216 -69.88 -37.72 14.90
N GLN A 217 -70.93 -37.38 14.15
CA GLN A 217 -71.63 -38.38 13.34
C GLN A 217 -70.87 -38.79 12.07
N GLY A 218 -69.83 -38.04 11.69
CA GLY A 218 -68.72 -38.37 10.76
C GLY A 218 -69.04 -39.39 9.65
N SER A 219 -69.15 -38.89 8.41
CA SER A 219 -69.45 -39.62 7.18
C SER A 219 -68.66 -40.93 6.98
N PRO A 220 -69.22 -41.90 6.23
CA PRO A 220 -68.67 -43.24 6.08
C PRO A 220 -67.23 -43.23 5.56
N MET A 221 -66.39 -44.09 6.14
CA MET A 221 -64.99 -44.29 5.81
C MET A 221 -64.69 -44.32 4.29
N ARG A 222 -63.61 -43.62 3.91
CA ARG A 222 -62.82 -43.70 2.66
C ARG A 222 -63.43 -43.07 1.40
N ASN A 223 -62.87 -41.93 0.99
CA ASN A 223 -62.47 -41.78 -0.41
C ASN A 223 -61.04 -41.22 -0.48
N ARG A 224 -60.18 -41.95 -1.19
CA ARG A 224 -58.81 -41.55 -1.51
C ARG A 224 -58.89 -40.31 -2.40
N VAL A 225 -58.40 -39.16 -1.92
CA VAL A 225 -57.99 -38.10 -2.85
C VAL A 225 -56.57 -38.42 -3.29
N ALA A 226 -56.51 -39.10 -4.44
CA ALA A 226 -55.40 -38.94 -5.36
C ALA A 226 -55.43 -37.51 -5.94
N ALA A 227 -54.25 -37.00 -6.27
CA ALA A 227 -53.95 -35.78 -7.01
C ALA A 227 -54.02 -34.45 -6.24
N ALA A 228 -52.86 -34.01 -5.74
CA ALA A 228 -52.17 -32.85 -6.32
C ALA A 228 -50.73 -32.83 -5.79
N ASP A 229 -49.87 -33.65 -6.39
CA ASP A 229 -48.45 -33.36 -6.47
C ASP A 229 -48.30 -32.11 -7.34
N THR A 230 -48.06 -30.95 -6.74
CA THR A 230 -47.46 -29.82 -7.44
C THR A 230 -45.95 -29.92 -7.27
N PRO A 231 -45.17 -30.18 -8.34
CA PRO A 231 -43.73 -30.08 -8.26
C PRO A 231 -43.36 -28.60 -8.18
N VAL A 232 -42.90 -28.17 -7.00
CA VAL A 232 -42.23 -26.88 -6.84
C VAL A 232 -40.74 -27.15 -7.04
N ASP A 233 -40.31 -27.31 -8.29
CA ASP A 233 -38.90 -27.24 -8.69
C ASP A 233 -38.81 -27.17 -10.23
N ALA A 234 -38.66 -25.95 -10.78
CA ALA A 234 -37.92 -25.64 -12.02
C ALA A 234 -38.14 -24.18 -12.47
N ALA A 235 -37.55 -23.20 -11.78
CA ALA A 235 -37.30 -21.87 -12.35
C ALA A 235 -36.32 -21.02 -11.52
N ILE A 236 -35.04 -21.43 -11.44
CA ILE A 236 -33.95 -20.44 -11.31
C ILE A 236 -32.93 -20.78 -12.39
N GLY A 237 -33.17 -20.16 -13.54
CA GLY A 237 -32.25 -20.14 -14.67
C GLY A 237 -30.99 -19.36 -14.30
N LYS A 238 -29.88 -19.97 -14.68
CA LYS A 238 -28.52 -19.45 -14.74
C LYS A 238 -28.49 -17.97 -15.15
N GLY A 239 -28.02 -17.12 -14.24
CA GLY A 239 -27.50 -15.80 -14.56
C GLY A 239 -26.04 -15.94 -14.98
N GLU A 240 -25.78 -15.60 -16.23
CA GLU A 240 -24.49 -15.64 -16.91
C GLU A 240 -23.48 -14.71 -16.26
N GLN A 241 -22.24 -15.19 -16.21
CA GLN A 241 -21.05 -14.38 -16.01
C GLN A 241 -20.79 -13.57 -17.29
N SER A 242 -20.63 -12.26 -17.13
CA SER A 242 -19.82 -11.39 -18.00
C SER A 242 -19.22 -10.30 -17.13
#